data_AF-A0A1Q7IBI9-F1
#
_entry.id   AF-A0A1Q7IBI9-F1
#
_cell.length_a   1.000
_cell.length_b   1.000
_cell.length_c   1.000
_cell.angle_alpha   90.00
_cell.angle_beta   90.00
_cell.angle_gamma   90.00
#
_symmetry.space_group_name_H-M   'P 1'
#
loop_
_entity.id
_entity.type
_entity.pdbx_description
1 polymer ?
#
loop_
_entity_poly.entity_id
_entity_poly.type
_entity_poly.pdbx_seq_one_letter_code
_entity_poly.pdbx_strand_id
1 'polypeptide(L)' 'MATTEQKERLLKAKVALSLHHEFGRVPKEQEIEYFYRMARVLRTSILGTHFLRVKQKQRYQLALF' A
#
# COMPACT_ATOMS: atom_id res chain seq x y z
N MET A 1 17.17 10.15 0.11
CA MET A 1 15.96 9.39 0.52
C MET A 1 14.82 9.77 -0.40
N ALA A 2 14.03 8.81 -0.90
CA ALA A 2 12.85 9.15 -1.70
C ALA A 2 11.86 9.96 -0.85
N THR A 3 11.35 11.07 -1.39
CA THR A 3 10.37 11.91 -0.70
C THR A 3 9.07 11.14 -0.47
N THR A 4 8.27 11.59 0.50
CA THR A 4 6.94 11.01 0.78
C THR A 4 6.06 10.99 -0.47
N GLU A 5 6.11 12.07 -1.25
CA GLU A 5 5.39 12.20 -2.52
C GLU A 5 5.88 11.20 -3.58
N GLN A 6 7.19 10.97 -3.70
CA GLN A 6 7.74 9.97 -4.62
C GLN A 6 7.28 8.55 -4.25
N LYS A 7 7.24 8.23 -2.95
CA LYS A 7 6.75 6.94 -2.47
C LYS A 7 5.25 6.77 -2.74
N GLU A 8 4.46 7.81 -2.53
CA GLU A 8 3.03 7.80 -2.83
C GLU A 8 2.78 7.57 -4.32
N ARG A 9 3.48 8.30 -5.20
CA ARG A 9 3.39 8.12 -6.65
C ARG A 9 3.74 6.71 -7.08
N LEU A 10 4.81 6.14 -6.53
CA LEU A 10 5.20 4.75 -6.80
C LEU A 10 4.09 3.75 -6.39
N LEU A 11 3.49 3.94 -5.21
CA LEU A 11 2.43 3.06 -4.73
C LEU A 11 1.18 3.15 -5.62
N LYS A 12 0.79 4.36 -6.04
CA LYS A 12 -0.33 4.55 -6.98
C LYS A 12 -0.04 3.91 -8.34
N ALA A 13 1.18 4.01 -8.85
CA ALA A 13 1.58 3.35 -10.09
C ALA A 13 1.49 1.82 -9.99
N LYS A 14 1.89 1.24 -8.85
CA LYS A 14 1.72 -0.20 -8.60
C LYS A 14 0.25 -0.61 -8.58
N VAL A 15 -0.60 0.17 -7.92
CA VAL A 15 -2.06 -0.06 -7.93
C VAL A 15 -2.61 -0.01 -9.35
N ALA A 16 -2.20 0.99 -10.15
CA ALA A 16 -2.62 1.11 -11.55
C ALA A 16 -2.19 -0.10 -12.39
N LEU A 17 -0.96 -0.57 -12.21
CA LEU A 17 -0.45 -1.76 -12.88
C LEU A 17 -1.26 -3.01 -12.50
N SER A 18 -1.53 -3.20 -11.20
CA SER A 18 -2.35 -4.32 -10.73
C SER A 18 -3.77 -4.25 -11.26
N LEU A 19 -4.42 -3.08 -11.24
CA LEU A 19 -5.76 -2.91 -11.79
C LEU A 19 -5.79 -3.19 -13.30
N HIS A 20 -4.78 -2.75 -14.03
CA HIS A 20 -4.67 -3.07 -15.45
C HIS A 20 -4.51 -4.58 -15.68
N HIS A 21 -3.64 -5.23 -14.91
CA HIS A 21 -3.40 -6.67 -15.02
C HIS A 21 -4.68 -7.49 -14.79
N GLU A 22 -5.45 -7.15 -13.75
CA GLU A 22 -6.67 -7.88 -13.37
C GLU A 22 -7.85 -7.59 -14.31
N PHE A 23 -8.08 -6.32 -14.67
CA PHE A 23 -9.28 -5.93 -15.41
C PHE A 23 -9.06 -5.74 -16.91
N GLY A 24 -7.82 -5.88 -17.40
CA GLY A 24 -7.48 -5.78 -18.82
C GLY A 24 -7.71 -4.39 -19.44
N ARG A 25 -7.91 -3.35 -18.63
CA ARG A 25 -8.18 -1.97 -19.08
C ARG A 25 -7.32 -0.95 -18.33
N VAL A 26 -7.11 0.21 -18.95
CA VAL A 26 -6.45 1.34 -18.29
C VAL A 26 -7.36 1.88 -17.17
N PRO A 27 -6.92 1.86 -15.89
CA PRO A 27 -7.73 2.34 -14.78
C PRO A 27 -7.81 3.86 -14.76
N LYS A 28 -8.96 4.40 -14.30
CA LYS A 28 -9.12 5.85 -14.12
C LYS A 28 -8.42 6.32 -12.85
N GLU A 29 -8.03 7.59 -12.78
CA GLU A 29 -7.37 8.16 -11.60
C GLU A 29 -8.18 7.99 -10.31
N GLN A 30 -9.50 8.16 -10.39
CA GLN A 30 -10.41 7.99 -9.24
C GLN A 30 -10.40 6.55 -8.71
N GLU A 31 -10.29 5.56 -9.60
CA GLU A 31 -10.21 4.14 -9.22
C GLU A 31 -8.88 3.87 -8.52
N ILE A 32 -7.78 4.36 -9.08
CA ILE A 32 -6.45 4.23 -8.48
C ILE A 32 -6.42 4.84 -7.07
N GLU A 33 -6.98 6.04 -6.90
CA GLU A 33 -7.07 6.74 -5.61
C GLU A 33 -7.94 5.96 -4.61
N TYR A 34 -9.08 5.43 -5.04
CA TYR A 34 -9.96 4.62 -4.21
C TYR A 34 -9.25 3.36 -3.69
N PHE A 35 -8.66 2.57 -4.58
CA PHE A 35 -7.94 1.35 -4.21
C PHE A 35 -6.70 1.64 -3.37
N TYR A 36 -5.97 2.73 -3.65
CA TYR A 36 -4.85 3.17 -2.83
C TYR A 36 -5.28 3.48 -1.38
N ARG A 37 -6.37 4.23 -1.19
CA ARG A 37 -6.90 4.54 0.14
C ARG A 37 -7.44 3.30 0.84
N MET A 38 -8.17 2.45 0.12
CA MET A 38 -8.69 1.19 0.64
C MET A 38 -7.55 0.30 1.15
N ALA A 39 -6.47 0.15 0.39
CA ALA A 39 -5.30 -0.61 0.80
C ALA A 39 -4.65 -0.05 2.08
N ARG A 40 -4.62 1.28 2.25
CA ARG A 40 -4.14 1.91 3.49
C ARG A 40 -5.06 1.59 4.67
N VAL A 41 -6.37 1.71 4.51
CA VAL A 41 -7.36 1.39 5.55
C VAL A 41 -7.27 -0.09 5.93
N LEU A 42 -7.17 -0.99 4.96
CA LEU A 42 -6.98 -2.43 5.21
C LEU A 42 -5.71 -2.68 6.02
N ARG A 43 -4.59 -2.07 5.62
CA ARG A 43 -3.30 -2.21 6.33
C ARG A 43 -3.37 -1.74 7.78
N THR A 44 -4.02 -0.60 8.04
CA THR A 44 -4.05 0.01 9.37
C THR A 44 -5.12 -0.58 10.27
N SER A 45 -6.31 -0.79 9.74
CA SER A 45 -7.52 -0.98 10.54
C SER A 45 -8.03 -2.42 10.55
N ILE A 46 -7.90 -3.15 9.44
CA ILE A 46 -8.48 -4.49 9.32
C ILE A 46 -7.41 -5.56 9.57
N LEU A 47 -6.32 -5.50 8.83
CA LEU A 47 -5.27 -6.53 8.89
C LEU A 47 -4.38 -6.39 10.13
N GLY A 48 -4.45 -5.27 10.85
CA GLY A 48 -3.61 -5.00 12.02
C GLY A 48 -2.10 -4.98 11.72
N THR A 49 -1.68 -5.11 10.46
CA THR A 49 -0.26 -5.22 10.05
C THR A 49 0.54 -3.99 10.43
N HIS A 50 -0.08 -2.80 10.44
CA HIS A 50 0.54 -1.60 10.96
C HIS A 50 0.95 -1.77 12.44
N PHE A 51 0.01 -2.22 13.27
CA PHE A 51 0.23 -2.46 14.69
C PHE A 51 1.23 -3.59 14.95
N LEU A 52 1.14 -4.69 14.20
CA LEU A 52 2.07 -5.81 14.27
C LEU A 52 3.51 -5.39 13.95
N ARG A 53 3.72 -4.56 12.91
CA ARG A 53 5.04 -4.01 12.58
C ARG A 53 5.60 -3.11 13.69
N VAL A 54 4.75 -2.28 14.32
CA VAL A 54 5.20 -1.45 15.46
C VAL A 54 5.65 -2.32 16.63
N LYS A 55 4.86 -3.34 16.99
CA LYS A 55 5.21 -4.27 18.07
C LYS A 55 6.47 -5.08 17.79
N GLN A 56 6.65 -5.56 16.56
CA GLN A 56 7.85 -6.28 16.12
C GLN A 56 9.10 -5.40 16.24
N LYS A 57 9.00 -4.14 15.80
CA LYS A 57 10.10 -3.17 15.92
C LYS A 57 10.48 -2.87 17.37
N GLN A 58 9.49 -2.77 18.28
CA GLN A 58 9.73 -2.58 19.72
C GLN A 58 10.44 -3.78 20.36
N ARG A 59 10.23 -5.00 19.84
CA ARG A 59 10.83 -6.24 20.37
C ARG A 59 12.19 -6.58 19.74
N TYR A 60 12.76 -5.72 18.91
CA TYR A 60 13.96 -5.98 18.09
C TYR A 60 13.86 -7.24 17.20
N GLN A 61 12.66 -7.80 17.06
CA GLN A 61 12.37 -8.89 16.14
C GLN A 61 11.95 -8.26 14.82
N LEU A 62 12.93 -7.90 13.98
CA LEU A 62 12.62 -7.64 12.58
C LEU A 62 12.12 -8.96 11.99
N ALA A 63 10.86 -8.99 11.55
CA ALA A 63 10.37 -10.08 10.72
C ALA A 63 11.20 -10.08 9.43
N LEU A 64 12.15 -11.02 9.36
CA LEU A 64 12.98 -11.31 8.20
C LEU A 64 12.20 -12.18 7.20
N PHE A 65 10.96 -11.82 6.85
CA PHE A 65 10.23 -12.49 5.77
C PHE A 65 9.33 -11.48 5.04
#